data_AF-W2XSH4-F1
#
_entry.id   AF-W2XSH4-F1
#
_cell.length_a   1.000
_cell.length_b   1.000
_cell.length_c   1.000
_cell.angle_alpha   90.00
_cell.angle_beta   90.00
_cell.angle_gamma   90.00
#
_symmetry.space_group_name_H-M   'P 1'
#
loop_
_entity.id
_entity.type
_entity.pdbx_description
1 polymer ?
#
loop_
_entity_poly.entity_id
_entity_poly.type
_entity_poly.pdbx_seq_one_letter_code
_entity_poly.pdbx_strand_id
1 'polypeptide(L)'
;MVGPLWTPEELWWLVLAWEETLKETESNAGKKKKMSSSEWNKLLHEHFVAFAGGSSPRTVATISIRKDILQNSYEFIRSFLSNKETSGSLDWFALTTNDQRELMKTAGGKRVQPIEERVFNALETILKDKIAAGHESEGEDFGYEDDYSSDGDKFEKVMKAKKKRAPVSKKVGKRRSSGGKTSKSALEEESGELLRVKEDDHAKKKHRHVSSKPSSPKVGLKDILERQGEVLAGFLEKRAEERSQEHERSRQEREADQKFWAAETAKDRALLRELFTNN
;
A
#
# COMPACT_ATOMS: atom_id res chain seq x y z
N MET A 1 -11.88 9.41 1.62
CA MET A 1 -11.52 10.77 1.17
C MET A 1 -10.10 10.70 0.62
N VAL A 2 -9.89 11.06 -0.65
CA VAL A 2 -8.54 11.16 -1.22
C VAL A 2 -7.87 12.38 -0.57
N GLY A 3 -6.74 12.17 0.11
CA GLY A 3 -6.02 13.28 0.74
C GLY A 3 -5.58 14.34 -0.28
N PRO A 4 -5.26 15.57 0.15
CA PRO A 4 -4.84 16.62 -0.75
C PRO A 4 -3.63 16.16 -1.58
N LEU A 5 -3.65 16.42 -2.89
CA LEU A 5 -2.53 16.12 -3.79
C LEU A 5 -1.28 16.86 -3.30
N TRP A 6 -0.12 16.22 -3.39
CA TRP A 6 1.15 16.86 -3.01
C TRP A 6 1.62 17.77 -4.15
N THR A 7 1.93 19.02 -3.84
CA THR A 7 2.46 19.95 -4.85
C THR A 7 3.98 19.80 -4.97
N PRO A 8 4.57 20.18 -6.11
CA PRO A 8 6.02 20.20 -6.27
C PRO A 8 6.74 21.04 -5.20
N GLU A 9 6.13 22.16 -4.79
CA GLU A 9 6.66 23.03 -3.73
C GLU A 9 6.66 22.33 -2.37
N GLU A 10 5.60 21.60 -2.02
CA GLU A 10 5.57 20.80 -0.80
C GLU A 10 6.66 19.72 -0.82
N LEU A 11 6.90 19.06 -1.95
CA LEU A 11 7.98 18.09 -2.07
C LEU A 11 9.36 18.76 -1.89
N TRP A 12 9.53 19.96 -2.44
CA TRP A 12 10.75 20.72 -2.27
C TRP A 12 10.99 21.13 -0.80
N TRP A 13 9.97 21.63 -0.10
CA TRP A 13 10.07 21.93 1.33
C TRP A 13 10.40 20.71 2.17
N LEU A 14 9.86 19.55 1.81
CA LEU A 14 10.18 18.29 2.48
C LEU A 14 11.66 17.92 2.35
N VAL A 15 12.24 18.09 1.16
CA VAL A 15 13.67 17.83 0.97
C VAL A 15 14.54 18.81 1.75
N LEU A 16 14.19 20.11 1.75
CA LEU A 16 14.90 21.11 2.56
C LEU A 16 14.80 20.81 4.07
N ALA A 17 13.60 20.46 4.56
CA ALA A 17 13.40 20.07 5.94
C ALA A 17 14.21 18.84 6.31
N TRP A 18 14.33 17.87 5.40
CA TRP A 18 15.16 16.68 5.59
C TRP A 18 16.64 17.04 5.69
N GLU A 19 17.14 17.89 4.80
CA GLU A 19 18.52 18.38 4.85
C GLU A 19 18.83 19.08 6.20
N GLU A 20 17.94 19.95 6.66
CA GLU A 20 18.14 20.69 7.92
C GLU A 20 18.10 19.77 9.14
N THR A 21 17.19 18.79 9.12
CA THR A 21 17.11 17.76 10.18
C THR A 21 18.42 16.96 10.26
N LEU A 22 19.04 16.64 9.11
CA LEU A 22 20.32 15.92 9.10
C LEU A 22 21.45 16.76 9.68
N LYS A 23 21.58 18.02 9.25
CA LYS A 23 22.57 18.97 9.80
C LYS A 23 22.43 19.11 11.33
N GLU A 24 21.21 19.21 11.81
CA GLU A 24 20.94 19.31 13.25
C GLU A 24 21.32 18.02 13.98
N THR A 25 21.04 16.84 13.42
CA THR A 25 21.46 15.57 14.01
C THR A 25 22.98 15.40 14.02
N GLU A 26 23.68 15.81 12.97
CA GLU A 26 25.15 15.76 12.88
C GLU A 26 25.79 16.72 13.90
N SER A 27 25.25 17.93 14.03
CA SER A 27 25.72 18.91 15.03
C SER A 27 25.55 18.40 16.46
N ASN A 28 24.53 17.57 16.70
CA ASN A 28 24.23 16.99 18.00
C ASN A 28 24.89 15.62 18.23
N ALA A 29 25.50 15.00 17.22
CA ALA A 29 26.13 13.67 17.32
C ALA A 29 27.29 13.62 18.34
N GLY A 30 27.90 14.76 18.65
CA GLY A 30 28.88 14.88 19.75
C GLY A 30 28.29 14.67 21.15
N LYS A 31 26.96 14.73 21.31
CA LYS A 31 26.24 14.47 22.55
C LYS A 31 25.67 13.05 22.48
N LYS A 32 26.09 12.18 23.41
CA LYS A 32 25.90 10.71 23.44
C LYS A 32 24.47 10.14 23.28
N LYS A 33 23.44 10.95 23.06
CA LYS A 33 22.06 10.49 22.92
C LYS A 33 21.69 10.37 21.44
N LYS A 34 21.67 9.14 20.92
CA LYS A 34 21.03 8.84 19.62
C LYS A 34 19.57 9.29 19.69
N MET A 35 19.15 10.13 18.74
CA MET A 35 17.76 10.57 18.61
C MET A 35 16.89 9.38 18.19
N SER A 36 15.73 9.21 18.82
CA SER A 36 14.79 8.16 18.43
C SER A 36 14.13 8.50 17.07
N SER A 37 13.67 7.47 16.34
CA SER A 37 12.95 7.66 15.06
C SER A 37 11.72 8.57 15.20
N SER A 38 11.00 8.49 16.32
CA SER A 38 9.85 9.36 16.61
C SER A 38 10.25 10.82 16.80
N GLU A 39 11.33 11.08 17.55
CA GLU A 39 11.88 12.43 17.71
C GLU A 39 12.38 13.00 16.37
N TRP A 40 13.04 12.17 15.55
CA TRP A 40 13.52 12.56 14.23
C TRP A 40 12.37 12.94 13.29
N ASN A 41 11.31 12.13 13.24
CA ASN A 41 10.13 12.42 12.42
C ASN A 41 9.38 13.68 12.88
N LYS A 42 9.35 13.95 14.19
CA LYS A 42 8.78 15.20 14.73
C LYS A 42 9.61 16.41 14.31
N LEU A 43 10.94 16.32 14.44
CA LEU A 43 11.84 17.40 14.04
C LEU A 43 11.74 17.69 12.54
N LEU A 44 11.66 16.64 11.70
CA LEU A 44 11.42 16.78 10.27
C LEU A 44 10.09 17.51 9.99
N HIS A 45 9.03 17.18 10.72
CA HIS A 45 7.74 17.84 10.59
C HIS A 45 7.79 19.31 11.02
N GLU A 46 8.49 19.63 12.10
CA GLU A 46 8.68 21.01 12.57
C GLU A 46 9.39 21.88 11.53
N HIS A 47 10.50 21.39 10.97
CA HIS A 47 11.22 22.06 9.88
C HIS A 47 10.33 22.22 8.64
N PHE A 48 9.56 21.19 8.28
CA PHE A 48 8.61 21.28 7.16
C PHE A 48 7.57 22.37 7.38
N VAL A 49 6.97 22.44 8.58
CA VAL A 49 5.97 23.47 8.91
C VAL A 49 6.58 24.86 8.86
N ALA A 50 7.83 25.02 9.30
CA ALA A 50 8.55 26.29 9.21
C ALA A 50 8.69 26.75 7.74
N PHE A 51 9.10 25.85 6.82
CA PHE A 51 9.20 26.16 5.39
C PHE A 51 7.84 26.42 4.72
N ALA A 52 6.77 25.78 5.20
CA ALA A 52 5.40 26.01 4.73
C ALA A 52 4.79 27.33 5.23
N GLY A 53 5.54 28.17 5.95
CA GLY A 53 5.07 29.44 6.49
C GLY A 53 4.35 29.32 7.84
N GLY A 54 4.67 28.28 8.62
CA GLY A 54 4.18 28.09 9.99
C GLY A 54 2.89 27.30 10.13
N SER A 55 2.26 26.87 9.03
CA SER A 55 1.09 26.00 9.07
C SER A 55 1.07 25.03 7.89
N SER A 56 0.72 23.77 8.16
CA SER A 56 0.56 22.74 7.14
C SER A 56 -0.58 21.79 7.51
N PRO A 57 -1.40 21.34 6.54
CA PRO A 57 -2.40 20.31 6.77
C PRO A 57 -1.78 18.89 6.87
N ARG A 58 -0.47 18.74 6.64
CA ARG A 58 0.23 17.46 6.65
C ARG A 58 0.59 17.05 8.08
N THR A 59 0.34 15.79 8.43
CA THR A 59 0.70 15.22 9.72
C THR A 59 2.10 14.59 9.67
N VAL A 60 2.71 14.38 10.84
CA VAL A 60 4.01 13.69 10.97
C VAL A 60 4.04 12.36 10.21
N ALA A 61 2.99 11.55 10.34
CA ALA A 61 2.88 10.27 9.64
C ALA A 61 2.87 10.44 8.12
N THR A 62 2.11 11.42 7.59
CA THR A 62 2.08 11.67 6.14
C THR A 62 3.41 12.16 5.59
N ILE A 63 4.16 12.94 6.38
CA ILE A 63 5.51 13.41 6.03
C ILE A 63 6.48 12.23 6.00
N SER A 64 6.47 11.36 7.03
CA SER A 64 7.32 10.17 7.07
C SER A 64 7.06 9.26 5.87
N ILE A 65 5.80 8.91 5.60
CA ILE A 65 5.43 8.07 4.46
C ILE A 65 5.87 8.73 3.15
N ARG A 66 5.70 10.05 3.02
CA ARG A 66 6.10 10.77 1.80
C ARG A 66 7.60 10.75 1.60
N LYS A 67 8.38 10.94 2.67
CA LYS A 67 9.83 10.85 2.66
C LYS A 67 10.30 9.46 2.21
N ASP A 68 9.69 8.39 2.70
CA ASP A 68 10.03 7.02 2.29
C ASP A 68 9.73 6.79 0.80
N ILE A 69 8.60 7.29 0.30
CA ILE A 69 8.27 7.26 -1.14
C ILE A 69 9.33 8.03 -1.96
N LEU A 70 9.78 9.19 -1.49
CA LEU A 70 10.83 9.96 -2.18
C LEU A 70 12.16 9.20 -2.21
N GLN A 71 12.54 8.55 -1.11
CA GLN A 71 13.75 7.73 -1.05
C GLN A 71 13.68 6.57 -2.06
N ASN A 72 12.60 5.80 -2.04
CA ASN A 72 12.40 4.70 -2.99
C ASN A 72 12.40 5.20 -4.45
N SER A 73 11.84 6.39 -4.69
CA SER A 73 11.81 7.00 -6.03
C SER A 73 13.19 7.41 -6.50
N TYR A 74 14.00 7.99 -5.62
CA TYR A 74 15.39 8.30 -5.90
C TYR A 74 16.20 7.04 -6.22
N GLU A 75 16.10 5.99 -5.39
CA GLU A 75 16.84 4.74 -5.60
C GLU A 75 16.47 4.09 -6.94
N PHE A 76 15.17 4.06 -7.27
CA PHE A 76 14.68 3.58 -8.56
C PHE A 76 15.27 4.38 -9.73
N ILE A 77 15.16 5.70 -9.72
CA ILE A 77 15.65 6.56 -10.81
C ILE A 77 17.17 6.43 -10.96
N ARG A 78 17.90 6.40 -9.84
CA ARG A 78 19.35 6.19 -9.84
C ARG A 78 19.74 4.85 -10.45
N SER A 79 19.01 3.78 -10.11
CA SER A 79 19.23 2.45 -10.70
C SER A 79 18.96 2.44 -12.21
N PHE A 80 17.91 3.15 -12.64
CA PHE A 80 17.55 3.29 -14.05
C PHE A 80 18.63 4.04 -14.84
N LEU A 81 19.15 5.14 -14.30
CA LEU A 81 20.23 5.93 -14.90
C LEU A 81 21.57 5.17 -14.93
N SER A 82 21.82 4.31 -13.95
CA SER A 82 23.03 3.48 -13.89
C SER A 82 23.01 2.35 -14.94
N ASN A 83 21.84 1.76 -15.18
CA ASN A 83 21.64 0.65 -16.12
C ASN A 83 21.41 1.13 -17.56
N LYS A 84 22.46 1.68 -18.19
CA LYS A 84 22.41 2.20 -19.57
C LYS A 84 22.00 1.15 -20.61
N GLU A 85 22.29 -0.11 -20.38
CA GLU A 85 21.92 -1.22 -21.28
C GLU A 85 20.40 -1.43 -21.34
N THR A 86 19.72 -1.34 -20.19
CA THR A 86 18.27 -1.53 -20.09
C THR A 86 17.50 -0.28 -20.52
N SER A 87 18.02 0.91 -20.21
CA SER A 87 17.36 2.18 -20.51
C SER A 87 17.57 2.66 -21.95
N GLY A 88 18.44 2.01 -22.72
CA GLY A 88 18.69 2.37 -24.12
C GLY A 88 19.24 3.79 -24.29
N SER A 89 20.00 4.30 -23.31
CA SER A 89 20.51 5.68 -23.25
C SER A 89 19.43 6.78 -23.16
N LEU A 90 18.21 6.44 -22.73
CA LEU A 90 17.17 7.44 -22.48
C LEU A 90 17.47 8.20 -21.19
N ASP A 91 17.41 9.53 -21.26
CA ASP A 91 17.44 10.40 -20.08
C ASP A 91 16.07 10.34 -19.38
N TRP A 92 16.08 9.98 -18.10
CA TRP A 92 14.87 9.85 -17.29
C TRP A 92 14.05 11.15 -17.24
N PHE A 93 14.71 12.29 -17.15
CA PHE A 93 14.04 13.60 -17.00
C PHE A 93 13.54 14.15 -18.34
N ALA A 94 14.02 13.62 -19.46
CA ALA A 94 13.50 13.92 -20.79
C ALA A 94 12.22 13.12 -21.13
N LEU A 95 11.90 12.07 -20.36
CA LEU A 95 10.69 11.26 -20.56
C LEU A 95 9.43 12.05 -20.20
N THR A 96 8.32 11.72 -20.86
CA THR A 96 7.03 12.31 -20.47
C THR A 96 6.60 11.78 -19.10
N THR A 97 5.83 12.56 -18.35
CA THR A 97 5.32 12.11 -17.04
C THR A 97 4.45 10.86 -17.14
N ASN A 98 3.85 10.56 -18.30
CA ASN A 98 3.12 9.31 -18.49
C ASN A 98 4.07 8.11 -18.57
N ASP A 99 5.13 8.22 -19.36
CA ASP A 99 6.11 7.14 -19.54
C ASP A 99 6.86 6.85 -18.23
N GLN A 100 7.23 7.90 -17.49
CA GLN A 100 7.81 7.77 -16.14
C GLN A 100 6.88 6.97 -15.20
N ARG A 101 5.57 7.26 -15.23
CA ARG A 101 4.58 6.53 -14.43
C ARG A 101 4.43 5.08 -14.87
N GLU A 102 4.48 4.80 -16.17
CA GLU A 102 4.42 3.43 -16.69
C GLU A 102 5.63 2.61 -16.27
N LEU A 103 6.83 3.17 -16.36
CA LEU A 103 8.06 2.53 -15.87
C LEU A 103 8.01 2.29 -14.35
N MET A 104 7.59 3.27 -13.56
CA MET A 104 7.48 3.10 -12.10
C MET A 104 6.44 2.05 -11.68
N LYS A 105 5.35 1.90 -12.43
CA LYS A 105 4.37 0.83 -12.18
C LYS A 105 5.00 -0.55 -12.27
N THR A 106 5.92 -0.77 -13.21
CA THR A 106 6.61 -2.06 -13.35
C THR A 106 7.60 -2.36 -12.24
N ALA A 107 8.13 -1.34 -11.56
CA ALA A 107 9.23 -1.50 -10.61
C ALA A 107 8.81 -1.48 -9.13
N GLY A 108 7.72 -0.82 -8.78
CA GLY A 108 7.31 -0.71 -7.37
C GLY A 108 5.91 -0.16 -7.12
N GLY A 109 5.11 0.02 -8.18
CA GLY A 109 3.70 0.41 -8.08
C GLY A 109 3.49 1.68 -7.27
N LYS A 110 2.86 1.55 -6.09
CA LYS A 110 2.49 2.67 -5.21
C LYS A 110 3.65 3.24 -4.38
N ARG A 111 4.79 2.53 -4.30
CA ARG A 111 5.95 2.93 -3.47
C ARG A 111 6.85 3.97 -4.14
N VAL A 112 6.63 4.22 -5.42
CA VAL A 112 7.45 5.07 -6.29
C VAL A 112 6.58 6.13 -6.94
N GLN A 113 7.07 7.36 -7.04
CA GLN A 113 6.37 8.46 -7.71
C GLN A 113 7.30 9.29 -8.56
N PRO A 114 6.80 9.88 -9.68
CA PRO A 114 7.58 10.81 -10.46
C PRO A 114 8.03 11.98 -9.59
N ILE A 115 9.32 12.28 -9.64
CA ILE A 115 9.93 13.41 -8.95
C ILE A 115 10.64 14.30 -9.97
N GLU A 116 10.63 15.61 -9.70
CA GLU A 116 11.31 16.59 -10.54
C GLU A 116 12.82 16.49 -10.39
N GLU A 117 13.55 16.88 -11.43
CA GLU A 117 15.02 16.85 -11.47
C GLU A 117 15.65 17.63 -10.31
N ARG A 118 15.09 18.80 -9.97
CA ARG A 118 15.53 19.61 -8.84
C ARG A 118 15.47 18.83 -7.51
N VAL A 119 14.37 18.12 -7.28
CA VAL A 119 14.15 17.31 -6.06
C VAL A 119 15.11 16.11 -6.07
N PHE A 120 15.30 15.47 -7.22
CA PHE A 120 16.23 14.36 -7.37
C PHE A 120 17.67 14.77 -7.05
N ASN A 121 18.15 15.89 -7.61
CA ASN A 121 19.52 16.36 -7.37
C ASN A 121 19.78 16.68 -5.88
N ALA A 122 18.79 17.25 -5.20
CA ALA A 122 18.89 17.51 -3.76
C ALA A 122 18.82 16.22 -2.91
N LEU A 123 18.05 15.21 -3.34
CA LEU A 123 18.09 13.88 -2.72
C LEU A 123 19.42 13.18 -2.99
N GLU A 124 20.04 13.38 -4.15
CA GLU A 124 21.35 12.83 -4.47
C GLU A 124 22.41 13.35 -3.49
N THR A 125 22.44 14.65 -3.21
CA THR A 125 23.38 15.21 -2.22
C THR A 125 23.13 14.62 -0.84
N ILE A 126 21.88 14.57 -0.39
CA ILE A 126 21.53 14.07 0.95
C ILE A 126 21.87 12.58 1.13
N LEU A 127 21.56 11.75 0.13
CA LEU A 127 21.65 10.29 0.24
C LEU A 127 23.03 9.75 -0.16
N LYS A 128 23.76 10.44 -1.03
CA LYS A 128 25.14 10.06 -1.38
C LYS A 128 26.08 10.17 -0.18
N ASP A 129 25.91 11.22 0.62
CA ASP A 129 26.71 11.43 1.84
C ASP A 129 26.44 10.34 2.88
N LYS A 130 25.19 9.85 2.98
CA LYS A 130 24.86 8.70 3.83
C LYS A 130 25.51 7.39 3.38
N ILE A 131 25.58 7.13 2.07
CA ILE A 131 26.22 5.91 1.56
C ILE A 131 27.73 5.97 1.83
N ALA A 132 28.36 7.15 1.69
CA ALA A 132 29.76 7.33 2.01
C ALA A 132 30.06 7.16 3.51
N ALA A 133 29.16 7.62 4.38
CA ALA A 133 29.29 7.47 5.83
C ALA A 133 28.89 6.07 6.37
N GLY A 134 28.10 5.32 5.61
CA GLY A 134 27.43 4.08 6.05
C GLY A 134 28.24 2.78 5.92
N HIS A 135 29.48 2.81 5.39
CA HIS A 135 30.29 1.58 5.25
C HIS A 135 30.93 1.09 6.56
N GLU A 136 30.62 1.70 7.72
CA GLU A 136 31.12 1.26 9.03
C GLU A 136 30.04 0.97 10.09
N SER A 137 28.74 1.06 9.78
CA SER A 137 27.69 0.80 10.77
C SER A 137 26.83 -0.40 10.38
N GLU A 138 27.14 -1.54 11.00
CA GLU A 138 26.40 -2.80 10.92
C GLU A 138 24.89 -2.64 11.17
N GLY A 139 24.09 -3.19 10.26
CA GLY A 139 22.86 -3.94 10.55
C GLY A 139 21.81 -3.32 11.49
N GLU A 140 21.12 -2.27 11.05
CA GLU A 140 19.74 -2.05 11.49
C GLU A 140 18.79 -2.58 10.40
N ASP A 141 18.47 -3.87 10.54
CA ASP A 141 17.38 -4.56 9.87
C ASP A 141 16.06 -3.87 10.23
N PHE A 142 15.67 -2.88 9.43
CA PHE A 142 14.31 -2.33 9.44
C PHE A 142 13.36 -3.37 8.85
N GLY A 143 13.06 -4.40 9.65
CA GLY A 143 12.02 -5.38 9.39
C GLY A 143 10.64 -4.71 9.34
N TYR A 144 10.29 -4.18 8.19
CA TYR A 144 8.89 -3.95 7.84
C TYR A 144 8.29 -5.32 7.53
N GLU A 145 7.46 -5.84 8.43
CA GLU A 145 6.52 -6.93 8.12
C GLU A 145 5.66 -6.47 6.92
N ASP A 146 5.99 -7.00 5.75
CA ASP A 146 5.24 -6.83 4.50
C ASP A 146 3.96 -7.67 4.58
N ASP A 147 2.94 -7.16 5.27
CA ASP A 147 1.55 -7.63 5.15
C ASP A 147 0.85 -6.96 3.95
N TYR A 148 1.46 -7.07 2.77
CA TYR A 148 0.84 -6.61 1.52
C TYR A 148 0.79 -7.73 0.50
N SER A 149 -0.40 -8.35 0.47
CA SER A 149 -0.93 -9.23 -0.56
C SER A 149 -0.53 -8.75 -1.96
N SER A 150 0.40 -9.50 -2.56
CA SER A 150 0.89 -9.31 -3.91
C SER A 150 -0.24 -9.60 -4.90
N ASP A 151 -0.89 -8.54 -5.40
CA ASP A 151 -1.87 -8.58 -6.51
C ASP A 151 -1.13 -8.75 -7.85
N GLY A 152 -0.30 -9.79 -7.93
CA GLY A 152 0.52 -10.13 -9.07
C GLY A 152 -0.08 -11.25 -9.89
N ASP A 153 -1.20 -11.02 -10.60
CA ASP A 153 -1.59 -11.89 -11.73
C ASP A 153 -2.66 -11.31 -12.69
N LYS A 154 -2.42 -10.13 -13.29
CA LYS A 154 -3.39 -9.54 -14.26
C LYS A 154 -2.85 -9.05 -15.60
N PHE A 155 -1.62 -9.39 -16.00
CA PHE A 155 -1.01 -8.81 -17.21
C PHE A 155 -0.89 -9.74 -18.44
N GLU A 156 -1.77 -10.73 -18.61
CA GLU A 156 -1.73 -11.60 -19.81
C GLU A 156 -2.98 -11.64 -20.70
N LYS A 157 -3.91 -10.66 -20.62
CA LYS A 157 -5.17 -10.73 -21.41
C LYS A 157 -5.61 -9.51 -22.23
N VAL A 158 -4.73 -8.54 -22.53
CA VAL A 158 -5.11 -7.34 -23.32
C VAL A 158 -4.39 -7.25 -24.68
N MET A 159 -4.18 -8.37 -25.35
CA MET A 159 -3.75 -8.38 -26.75
C MET A 159 -4.47 -9.49 -27.52
N LYS A 160 -5.76 -9.26 -27.87
CA LYS A 160 -6.48 -9.88 -29.01
C LYS A 160 -7.95 -9.43 -29.04
N ALA A 161 -8.21 -8.24 -29.59
CA ALA A 161 -9.48 -7.92 -30.27
C ALA A 161 -9.39 -6.58 -31.02
N LYS A 162 -8.58 -6.53 -32.09
CA LYS A 162 -8.80 -5.57 -33.19
C LYS A 162 -9.71 -6.25 -34.21
N LYS A 163 -10.97 -5.79 -34.38
CA LYS A 163 -11.65 -5.73 -35.69
C LYS A 163 -12.99 -4.98 -35.66
N LYS A 164 -13.03 -3.93 -36.51
CA LYS A 164 -14.15 -3.38 -37.31
C LYS A 164 -15.20 -2.50 -36.58
N ARG A 165 -15.19 -1.18 -36.83
CA ARG A 165 -16.04 -0.39 -37.80
C ARG A 165 -17.44 -0.07 -37.21
N ALA A 166 -18.06 1.10 -37.30
CA ALA A 166 -17.85 2.41 -37.94
C ALA A 166 -18.80 3.44 -37.24
N PRO A 167 -18.91 4.72 -37.70
CA PRO A 167 -19.33 5.89 -36.90
C PRO A 167 -20.85 6.13 -36.89
N VAL A 168 -21.35 7.04 -36.01
CA VAL A 168 -22.46 7.98 -36.31
C VAL A 168 -22.73 9.02 -35.19
N SER A 169 -22.85 10.27 -35.66
CA SER A 169 -23.55 11.48 -35.18
C SER A 169 -23.34 12.12 -33.80
N LYS A 170 -22.98 13.41 -33.92
CA LYS A 170 -23.17 14.54 -33.01
C LYS A 170 -24.61 14.69 -32.50
N LYS A 171 -24.79 15.13 -31.24
CA LYS A 171 -25.77 16.19 -30.91
C LYS A 171 -25.43 16.93 -29.62
N VAL A 172 -25.71 18.23 -29.69
CA VAL A 172 -25.47 19.32 -28.74
C VAL A 172 -26.65 19.49 -27.79
N GLY A 173 -26.41 19.94 -26.55
CA GLY A 173 -27.39 20.63 -25.69
C GLY A 173 -27.19 20.31 -24.19
N LYS A 174 -26.67 21.20 -23.33
CA LYS A 174 -27.22 22.46 -22.76
C LYS A 174 -27.85 22.24 -21.36
N ARG A 175 -27.07 22.64 -20.34
CA ARG A 175 -27.41 23.46 -19.13
C ARG A 175 -28.40 22.96 -18.06
N ARG A 176 -28.03 23.34 -16.81
CA ARG A 176 -28.81 23.58 -15.55
C ARG A 176 -29.17 22.32 -14.75
N SER A 177 -29.30 22.33 -13.43
CA SER A 177 -28.96 23.21 -12.30
C SER A 177 -29.41 22.50 -11.01
N SER A 178 -28.80 22.82 -9.86
CA SER A 178 -29.40 22.92 -8.51
C SER A 178 -30.06 21.72 -7.81
N GLY A 179 -29.73 21.58 -6.52
CA GLY A 179 -30.54 20.97 -5.46
C GLY A 179 -30.11 19.54 -5.15
N GLY A 180 -29.58 19.17 -3.99
CA GLY A 180 -29.93 19.60 -2.64
C GLY A 180 -31.01 18.67 -2.09
N LYS A 181 -30.63 17.75 -1.20
CA LYS A 181 -31.40 17.34 -0.02
C LYS A 181 -30.68 16.23 0.77
N THR A 182 -30.48 16.55 2.04
CA THR A 182 -30.28 15.66 3.18
C THR A 182 -31.46 14.72 3.35
N SER A 183 -31.20 13.45 3.65
CA SER A 183 -32.17 12.57 4.32
C SER A 183 -31.44 11.69 5.33
N LYS A 184 -31.84 11.87 6.59
CA LYS A 184 -31.66 10.94 7.71
C LYS A 184 -32.72 9.84 7.61
N SER A 185 -32.33 8.60 7.91
CA SER A 185 -33.17 7.52 8.46
C SER A 185 -32.19 6.39 8.83
N ALA A 186 -32.04 5.90 10.07
CA ALA A 186 -33.01 5.47 11.07
C ALA A 186 -33.87 4.28 10.60
N LEU A 187 -33.32 3.07 10.79
CA LEU A 187 -33.98 1.76 10.88
C LEU A 187 -32.86 0.82 11.40
N GLU A 188 -32.74 0.49 12.68
CA GLU A 188 -33.58 -0.40 13.52
C GLU A 188 -33.86 -1.76 12.89
N GLU A 189 -33.59 -2.78 13.73
CA GLU A 189 -33.95 -4.21 13.60
C GLU A 189 -33.12 -5.02 12.58
N GLU A 190 -32.71 -6.26 12.79
CA GLU A 190 -32.81 -7.24 13.88
C GLU A 190 -32.13 -8.49 13.30
N SER A 191 -30.98 -8.92 13.84
CA SER A 191 -30.48 -10.30 13.74
C SER A 191 -29.21 -10.37 14.60
N GLY A 192 -29.17 -11.02 15.75
CA GLY A 192 -29.84 -12.26 16.07
C GLY A 192 -28.86 -13.40 15.86
N GLU A 193 -28.23 -13.81 16.96
CA GLU A 193 -27.73 -15.15 17.23
C GLU A 193 -26.37 -15.65 16.70
N LEU A 194 -25.69 -16.31 17.65
CA LEU A 194 -24.73 -17.41 17.52
C LEU A 194 -23.25 -17.06 17.29
N LEU A 195 -22.58 -16.65 18.37
CA LEU A 195 -21.36 -17.36 18.81
C LEU A 195 -21.32 -17.43 20.34
N ARG A 196 -21.83 -18.56 20.84
CA ARG A 196 -21.81 -19.02 22.22
C ARG A 196 -20.35 -19.35 22.59
N VAL A 197 -19.66 -18.40 23.21
CA VAL A 197 -18.34 -18.62 23.82
C VAL A 197 -18.57 -19.57 25.01
N LYS A 198 -18.01 -20.78 24.91
CA LYS A 198 -18.01 -21.76 26.01
C LYS A 198 -17.15 -21.23 27.14
N GLU A 199 -17.79 -21.08 28.29
CA GLU A 199 -17.22 -20.79 29.60
C GLU A 199 -16.19 -21.84 30.03
N ASP A 200 -15.04 -21.34 30.46
CA ASP A 200 -14.35 -21.63 31.70
C ASP A 200 -14.66 -22.95 32.43
N ASP A 201 -13.73 -23.89 32.30
CA ASP A 201 -13.48 -24.93 33.32
C ASP A 201 -12.04 -24.80 33.84
N HIS A 202 -11.84 -23.88 34.80
CA HIS A 202 -10.62 -23.78 35.58
C HIS A 202 -10.52 -24.92 36.61
N ALA A 203 -10.16 -26.12 36.14
CA ALA A 203 -9.78 -27.23 36.99
C ALA A 203 -8.35 -27.04 37.53
N LYS A 204 -8.25 -26.71 38.83
CA LYS A 204 -7.00 -26.70 39.61
C LYS A 204 -6.30 -28.06 39.54
N LYS A 205 -5.24 -28.18 38.74
CA LYS A 205 -4.35 -29.36 38.75
C LYS A 205 -3.14 -29.11 39.65
N LYS A 206 -3.11 -29.89 40.75
CA LYS A 206 -2.00 -30.00 41.69
C LYS A 206 -0.71 -30.41 40.94
N HIS A 207 0.34 -29.61 41.07
CA HIS A 207 1.70 -29.96 40.66
C HIS A 207 2.20 -31.16 41.48
N ARG A 208 2.14 -32.35 40.87
CA ARG A 208 2.82 -33.54 41.38
C ARG A 208 4.22 -33.55 40.78
N HIS A 209 5.22 -33.30 41.61
CA HIS A 209 6.63 -33.38 41.25
C HIS A 209 6.95 -34.86 40.95
N VAL A 210 7.02 -35.22 39.67
CA VAL A 210 7.46 -36.54 39.21
C VAL A 210 8.87 -36.39 38.67
N SER A 211 9.84 -36.79 39.48
CA SER A 211 11.22 -37.03 39.06
C SER A 211 11.24 -38.22 38.10
N SER A 212 11.08 -37.97 36.81
CA SER A 212 11.32 -38.97 35.77
C SER A 212 12.66 -38.68 35.08
N LYS A 213 13.50 -39.71 35.06
CA LYS A 213 14.81 -39.73 34.42
C LYS A 213 14.66 -39.45 32.92
N PRO A 214 15.53 -38.63 32.29
CA PRO A 214 15.49 -38.40 30.85
C PRO A 214 16.11 -39.60 30.13
N SER A 215 15.27 -40.59 29.79
CA SER A 215 15.57 -41.53 28.73
C SER A 215 15.07 -40.89 27.43
N SER A 216 15.85 -39.98 26.85
CA SER A 216 15.55 -39.44 25.53
C SER A 216 15.57 -40.59 24.52
N PRO A 217 14.44 -40.98 23.91
CA PRO A 217 14.49 -41.84 22.74
C PRO A 217 15.34 -41.11 21.70
N LYS A 218 16.34 -41.80 21.13
CA LYS A 218 17.11 -41.31 19.98
C LYS A 218 16.18 -41.27 18.77
N VAL A 219 15.25 -40.32 18.76
CA VAL A 219 14.47 -39.97 17.57
C VAL A 219 15.50 -39.50 16.56
N GLY A 220 15.60 -40.21 15.44
CA GLY A 220 16.60 -39.87 14.44
C GLY A 220 16.31 -38.47 13.91
N LEU A 221 17.36 -37.70 13.60
CA LEU A 221 17.22 -36.40 12.94
C LEU A 221 16.31 -36.48 11.70
N LYS A 222 16.31 -37.64 11.04
CA LYS A 222 15.46 -37.98 9.89
C LYS A 222 13.97 -37.91 10.22
N ASP A 223 13.55 -38.47 11.36
CA ASP A 223 12.14 -38.49 11.78
C ASP A 223 11.64 -37.08 12.14
N ILE A 224 12.52 -36.24 12.68
CA ILE A 224 12.21 -34.83 12.98
C ILE A 224 12.01 -34.05 11.68
N LEU A 225 12.89 -34.22 10.70
CA LEU A 225 12.79 -33.56 9.40
C LEU A 225 11.54 -34.00 8.63
N GLU A 226 11.23 -35.30 8.64
CA GLU A 226 10.02 -35.83 7.99
C GLU A 226 8.76 -35.23 8.63
N ARG A 227 8.69 -35.23 9.96
CA ARG A 227 7.56 -34.63 10.69
C ARG A 227 7.43 -33.12 10.44
N GLN A 228 8.53 -32.39 10.37
CA GLN A 228 8.51 -30.96 10.04
C GLN A 228 8.06 -30.73 8.58
N GLY A 229 8.48 -31.60 7.66
CA GLY A 229 8.06 -31.57 6.25
C GLY A 229 6.55 -31.78 6.09
N GLU A 230 5.98 -32.76 6.80
CA GLU A 230 4.53 -33.00 6.78
C GLU A 230 3.74 -31.82 7.33
N VAL A 231 4.19 -31.23 8.44
CA VAL A 231 3.53 -30.05 9.04
C VAL A 231 3.56 -28.86 8.08
N LEU A 232 4.70 -28.62 7.42
CA LEU A 232 4.83 -27.53 6.46
C LEU A 232 3.98 -27.78 5.21
N ALA A 233 3.96 -29.00 4.69
CA ALA A 233 3.13 -29.37 3.54
C ALA A 233 1.63 -29.15 3.84
N GLY A 234 1.15 -29.61 5.00
CA GLY A 234 -0.24 -29.39 5.41
C GLY A 234 -0.58 -27.91 5.62
N PHE A 235 0.36 -27.11 6.12
CA PHE A 235 0.18 -25.66 6.23
C PHE A 235 0.06 -24.98 4.86
N LEU A 236 0.90 -25.35 3.90
CA LEU A 236 0.87 -24.81 2.54
C LEU A 236 -0.42 -25.20 1.81
N GLU A 237 -0.87 -26.44 1.94
CA GLU A 237 -2.13 -26.92 1.37
C GLU A 237 -3.32 -26.15 1.94
N LYS A 238 -3.40 -26.02 3.28
CA LYS A 238 -4.44 -25.23 3.94
C LYS A 238 -4.47 -23.77 3.47
N ARG A 239 -3.29 -23.15 3.29
CA ARG A 239 -3.20 -21.75 2.82
C ARG A 239 -3.51 -21.60 1.33
N ALA A 240 -3.32 -22.65 0.52
CA ALA A 240 -3.78 -22.67 -0.86
C ALA A 240 -5.30 -22.81 -0.94
N GLU A 241 -5.89 -23.67 -0.10
CA GLU A 241 -7.34 -23.84 -0.02
C GLU A 241 -8.04 -22.57 0.46
N GLU A 242 -7.50 -21.89 1.48
CA GLU A 242 -8.02 -20.61 1.98
C GLU A 242 -8.06 -19.54 0.89
N ARG A 243 -6.99 -19.38 0.11
CA ARG A 243 -6.96 -18.45 -1.03
C ARG A 243 -7.96 -18.82 -2.12
N SER A 244 -8.15 -20.12 -2.38
CA SER A 244 -9.15 -20.60 -3.34
C SER A 244 -10.57 -20.25 -2.88
N GLN A 245 -10.88 -20.46 -1.60
CA GLN A 245 -12.17 -20.10 -1.00
C GLN A 245 -12.42 -18.59 -1.02
N GLU A 246 -11.41 -17.77 -0.74
CA GLU A 246 -11.52 -16.31 -0.81
C GLU A 246 -11.82 -15.83 -2.24
N HIS A 247 -11.13 -16.38 -3.24
CA HIS A 247 -11.40 -16.08 -4.65
C HIS A 247 -12.82 -16.46 -5.07
N GLU A 248 -13.31 -17.62 -4.63
CA GLU A 248 -14.66 -18.08 -4.93
C GLU A 248 -15.71 -17.18 -4.25
N ARG A 249 -15.51 -16.75 -3.00
CA ARG A 249 -16.38 -15.76 -2.34
C ARG A 249 -16.41 -14.43 -3.08
N SER A 250 -15.26 -13.91 -3.48
CA SER A 250 -15.17 -12.67 -4.27
C SER A 250 -15.84 -12.79 -5.64
N ARG A 251 -15.88 -13.99 -6.22
CA ARG A 251 -16.64 -14.25 -7.44
C ARG A 251 -18.15 -14.23 -7.17
N GLN A 252 -18.60 -14.93 -6.13
CA GLN A 252 -20.01 -14.98 -5.75
C GLN A 252 -20.57 -13.60 -5.42
N GLU A 253 -19.80 -12.76 -4.72
CA GLU A 253 -20.17 -11.38 -4.42
C GLU A 253 -20.39 -10.55 -5.70
N ARG A 254 -19.45 -10.62 -6.65
CA ARG A 254 -19.59 -9.94 -7.95
C ARG A 254 -20.79 -10.43 -8.76
N GLU A 255 -21.07 -11.73 -8.73
CA GLU A 255 -22.24 -12.30 -9.38
C GLU A 255 -23.55 -11.88 -8.69
N ALA A 256 -23.56 -11.76 -7.37
CA ALA A 256 -24.70 -11.26 -6.60
C ALA A 256 -24.96 -9.78 -6.89
N ASP A 257 -23.93 -8.94 -6.89
CA ASP A 257 -24.02 -7.53 -7.25
C ASP A 257 -24.53 -7.35 -8.67
N GLN A 258 -24.00 -8.12 -9.63
CA GLN A 258 -24.44 -8.06 -11.01
C GLN A 258 -25.93 -8.43 -11.15
N LYS A 259 -26.38 -9.46 -10.43
CA LYS A 259 -27.79 -9.87 -10.40
C LYS A 259 -28.68 -8.79 -9.77
N PHE A 260 -28.24 -8.18 -8.68
CA PHE A 260 -28.96 -7.11 -8.00
C PHE A 260 -29.16 -5.92 -8.95
N TRP A 261 -28.10 -5.43 -9.58
CA TRP A 261 -28.18 -4.31 -10.52
C TRP A 261 -29.01 -4.63 -11.77
N ALA A 262 -28.93 -5.86 -12.27
CA ALA A 262 -29.75 -6.30 -13.39
C ALA A 262 -31.25 -6.31 -13.03
N ALA A 263 -31.60 -6.79 -11.84
CA ALA A 263 -32.98 -6.80 -11.34
C ALA A 263 -33.51 -5.38 -11.15
N GLU A 264 -32.71 -4.48 -10.56
CA GLU A 264 -33.11 -3.10 -10.34
C GLU A 264 -33.32 -2.35 -11.67
N THR A 265 -32.39 -2.51 -12.61
CA THR A 265 -32.54 -1.96 -13.97
C THR A 265 -33.79 -2.49 -14.69
N ALA A 266 -34.16 -3.76 -14.45
CA ALA A 266 -35.37 -4.34 -15.02
C ALA A 266 -36.65 -3.72 -14.42
N LYS A 267 -36.68 -3.45 -13.11
CA LYS A 267 -37.79 -2.73 -12.46
C LYS A 267 -37.94 -1.31 -13.00
N ASP A 268 -36.84 -0.57 -13.11
CA ASP A 268 -36.87 0.79 -13.69
C ASP A 268 -37.42 0.79 -15.12
N ARG A 269 -37.01 -0.18 -15.93
CA ARG A 269 -37.55 -0.36 -17.29
C ARG A 269 -39.03 -0.72 -17.30
N ALA A 270 -39.52 -1.49 -16.33
CA ALA A 270 -40.92 -1.83 -16.21
C ALA A 270 -41.76 -0.59 -15.84
N LEU A 271 -41.32 0.20 -14.85
CA LEU A 271 -41.96 1.45 -14.46
C LEU A 271 -42.03 2.45 -15.63
N LEU A 272 -40.95 2.57 -16.39
CA LEU A 272 -40.95 3.41 -17.59
C LEU A 272 -41.97 2.93 -18.62
N ARG A 273 -42.11 1.61 -18.84
CA ARG A 273 -43.12 1.08 -19.76
C ARG A 273 -44.52 1.43 -19.30
N GLU A 274 -44.85 1.24 -18.03
CA GLU A 274 -46.17 1.57 -17.48
C GLU A 274 -46.53 3.06 -17.62
N LEU A 275 -45.55 3.96 -17.41
CA LEU A 275 -45.74 5.40 -17.58
C LEU A 275 -46.06 5.80 -19.03
N PHE A 276 -45.51 5.09 -20.02
CA PHE A 276 -45.71 5.42 -21.44
C PHE A 276 -46.84 4.64 -22.13
N THR A 277 -47.37 3.57 -21.52
CA THR A 277 -48.47 2.79 -22.10
C THR A 277 -49.88 3.27 -21.71
N ASN A 278 -50.00 4.13 -20.69
CA ASN A 278 -51.29 4.59 -20.15
C ASN A 278 -51.78 5.94 -20.73
N ASN A 279 -51.27 6.38 -21.89
CA ASN A 279 -51.74 7.55 -22.65
C ASN A 279 -52.36 7.11 -23.98
#